data_AF-A0A942ABU3-F1
#
_entry.id   AF-A0A942ABU3-F1
#
_cell.length_a   1.000
_cell.length_b   1.000
_cell.length_c   1.000
_cell.angle_alpha   90.00
_cell.angle_beta   90.00
_cell.angle_gamma   90.00
#
_symmetry.space_group_name_H-M   'P 1'
#
loop_
_entity.id
_entity.type
_entity.pdbx_description
1 polymer ?
#
loop_
_entity_poly.entity_id
_entity_poly.type
_entity_poly.pdbx_seq_one_letter_code
_entity_poly.pdbx_strand_id
1 'polypeptide(L)'
;MQKYLEEKYKRTKPEELKNTQRYFLKLIEEVGELAEVIRKNQRMEDGNIKGTIEEELSDVLYYVLMIANTYDINLEKCFRIKEELNSIRYGHKLKIDDIQEDDSE
;
A
#
# COMPACT_ATOMS: atom_id res chain seq x y z
N MET A 1 -5.45 -6.30 -4.38
CA MET A 1 -5.42 -6.00 -2.91
C MET A 1 -6.51 -5.02 -2.49
N GLN A 2 -6.61 -3.83 -3.08
CA GLN A 2 -7.58 -2.80 -2.68
C GLN A 2 -9.04 -3.29 -2.61
N LYS A 3 -9.52 -3.94 -3.68
CA LYS A 3 -10.88 -4.53 -3.74
C LYS A 3 -11.12 -5.59 -2.68
N TYR A 4 -10.10 -6.38 -2.35
CA TYR A 4 -10.20 -7.38 -1.28
C TYR A 4 -10.44 -6.71 0.08
N LEU A 5 -9.73 -5.62 0.38
CA LEU A 5 -9.92 -4.86 1.62
C LEU A 5 -11.32 -4.26 1.71
N GLU A 6 -11.81 -3.67 0.61
CA GLU A 6 -13.17 -3.13 0.55
C GLU A 6 -14.23 -4.22 0.85
N GLU A 7 -14.14 -5.37 0.17
CA GLU A 7 -15.06 -6.49 0.36
C GLU A 7 -14.96 -7.12 1.76
N LYS A 8 -13.75 -7.23 2.31
CA LYS A 8 -13.51 -7.71 3.68
C LYS A 8 -14.27 -6.82 4.67
N TYR A 9 -14.08 -5.50 4.61
CA TYR A 9 -14.71 -4.59 5.58
C TYR A 9 -16.22 -4.49 5.40
N LYS A 10 -16.75 -4.52 4.17
CA LYS A 10 -18.20 -4.63 3.93
C LYS A 10 -18.83 -5.82 4.64
N ARG A 11 -18.12 -6.95 4.71
CA ARG A 11 -18.63 -8.20 5.30
C ARG A 11 -18.40 -8.31 6.80
N THR A 12 -17.28 -7.78 7.30
CA THR A 12 -16.88 -8.01 8.70
C THR A 12 -17.08 -6.80 9.60
N LYS A 13 -17.00 -5.58 9.07
CA LYS A 13 -16.98 -4.31 9.82
C LYS A 13 -17.58 -3.15 9.00
N PRO A 14 -18.83 -3.25 8.54
CA PRO A 14 -19.43 -2.25 7.65
C PRO A 14 -19.49 -0.84 8.27
N GLU A 15 -19.60 -0.73 9.58
CA GLU A 15 -19.59 0.52 10.34
C GLU A 15 -18.25 1.26 10.28
N GLU A 16 -17.14 0.55 10.05
CA GLU A 16 -15.81 1.17 9.99
C GLU A 16 -15.47 1.72 8.59
N LEU A 17 -16.20 1.33 7.53
CA LEU A 17 -15.86 1.60 6.12
C LEU A 17 -15.54 3.06 5.78
N LYS A 18 -16.12 4.02 6.51
CA LYS A 18 -15.96 5.45 6.23
C LYS A 18 -15.22 6.22 7.33
N ASN A 19 -14.45 5.52 8.17
CA ASN A 19 -13.71 6.14 9.27
C ASN A 19 -12.31 6.61 8.84
N THR A 20 -12.26 7.55 7.89
CA THR A 20 -11.00 8.06 7.33
C THR A 20 -10.04 8.59 8.39
N GLN A 21 -10.55 9.34 9.38
CA GLN A 21 -9.69 9.93 10.42
C GLN A 21 -8.97 8.85 11.22
N ARG A 22 -9.67 7.78 11.60
CA ARG A 22 -9.06 6.64 12.29
C ARG A 22 -8.01 5.95 11.43
N TYR A 23 -8.29 5.74 10.14
CA TYR A 23 -7.33 5.09 9.24
C TYR A 23 -6.09 5.95 8.98
N PHE A 24 -6.24 7.27 8.95
CA PHE A 24 -5.10 8.18 8.91
C PHE A 24 -4.24 8.10 10.17
N LEU A 25 -4.87 8.05 11.36
CA LEU A 25 -4.12 7.88 12.61
C LEU A 25 -3.35 6.55 12.64
N LYS A 26 -3.98 5.46 12.20
CA LYS A 26 -3.31 4.15 12.05
C LYS A 26 -2.16 4.22 11.05
N LEU A 27 -2.33 4.85 9.89
CA LEU A 27 -1.24 5.04 8.93
C LEU A 27 -0.02 5.73 9.57
N ILE A 28 -0.23 6.76 10.39
CA ILE A 28 0.87 7.45 11.07
C ILE A 28 1.56 6.54 12.11
N GLU A 29 0.80 5.71 12.80
CA GLU A 29 1.34 4.68 13.71
C GLU A 29 2.25 3.70 12.95
N GLU A 30 1.77 3.10 11.85
CA GLU A 30 2.56 2.14 11.07
C GLU A 30 3.79 2.77 10.42
N VAL A 31 3.73 4.05 10.03
CA VAL A 31 4.92 4.78 9.55
C VAL A 31 5.96 4.94 10.66
N GLY A 32 5.52 5.11 11.91
CA GLY A 32 6.40 5.16 13.08
C GLY A 32 7.08 3.82 13.35
N GLU A 33 6.30 2.73 13.32
CA GLU A 33 6.80 1.36 13.48
C GLU A 33 7.78 1.00 12.34
N LEU A 34 7.42 1.33 11.09
CA LEU A 34 8.30 1.21 9.92
C LEU A 34 9.64 1.93 10.12
N ALA A 35 9.61 3.17 10.62
CA ALA A 35 10.81 3.93 10.88
C ALA A 35 11.71 3.25 11.94
N GLU A 36 11.10 2.65 12.96
CA GLU A 36 11.81 1.93 14.01
C GLU A 36 12.51 0.66 13.47
N VAL A 37 11.79 -0.18 12.71
CA VAL A 37 12.36 -1.43 12.17
C VAL A 37 13.40 -1.16 11.07
N ILE A 38 13.23 -0.10 10.26
CA ILE A 38 14.26 0.35 9.31
C ILE A 38 15.53 0.75 10.04
N ARG A 39 15.42 1.55 11.11
CA ARG A 39 16.58 1.97 11.90
C ARG A 39 17.34 0.77 12.48
N LYS A 40 16.62 -0.30 12.84
CA LYS A 40 17.20 -1.55 13.35
C LYS A 40 17.63 -2.53 12.26
N ASN A 41 17.29 -2.25 10.99
CA ASN A 41 17.46 -3.16 9.85
C ASN A 41 16.91 -4.58 10.13
N GLN A 42 15.73 -4.66 10.74
CA GLN A 42 15.09 -5.94 11.07
C GLN A 42 14.37 -6.49 9.84
N ARG A 43 14.83 -7.64 9.35
CA ARG A 43 14.32 -8.31 8.15
C ARG A 43 13.67 -9.62 8.51
N MET A 44 12.74 -10.06 7.66
CA MET A 44 12.15 -11.39 7.76
C MET A 44 13.22 -12.49 7.64
N GLU A 45 13.23 -13.38 8.63
CA GLU A 45 14.06 -14.59 8.67
C GLU A 45 13.17 -15.80 8.91
N ASP A 46 13.44 -16.91 8.22
CA ASP A 46 12.71 -18.18 8.34
C ASP A 46 11.17 -18.06 8.25
N GLY A 47 10.68 -17.09 7.46
CA GLY A 47 9.25 -16.83 7.27
C GLY A 47 8.56 -16.13 8.44
N ASN A 48 9.31 -15.69 9.46
CA ASN A 48 8.76 -14.89 10.55
C ASN A 48 8.74 -13.40 10.17
N ILE A 49 7.58 -12.93 9.73
CA ILE A 49 7.40 -11.52 9.32
C ILE A 49 7.31 -10.56 10.51
N LYS A 50 7.09 -11.03 11.74
CA LYS A 50 6.77 -10.14 12.87
C LYS A 50 7.95 -9.27 13.32
N GLY A 51 7.71 -7.98 13.48
CA GLY A 51 8.69 -6.97 13.86
C GLY A 51 9.73 -6.71 12.78
N THR A 52 9.33 -6.78 11.51
CA THR A 52 10.23 -6.66 10.35
C THR A 52 9.82 -5.53 9.44
N ILE A 53 10.76 -5.04 8.63
CA ILE A 53 10.50 -4.07 7.57
C ILE A 53 9.40 -4.55 6.62
N GLU A 54 9.33 -5.85 6.34
CA GLU A 54 8.31 -6.45 5.48
C GLU A 54 6.88 -6.34 6.06
N GLU A 55 6.71 -6.53 7.38
CA GLU A 55 5.42 -6.35 8.06
C GLU A 55 5.00 -4.88 7.98
N GLU A 56 5.88 -3.97 8.42
CA GLU A 56 5.52 -2.56 8.53
C GLU A 56 5.29 -1.89 7.17
N LEU A 57 6.00 -2.30 6.11
CA LEU A 57 5.70 -1.86 4.75
C LEU A 57 4.31 -2.33 4.30
N SER A 58 3.94 -3.56 4.67
CA SER A 58 2.63 -4.13 4.36
C SER A 58 1.52 -3.40 5.10
N ASP A 59 1.73 -3.02 6.35
CA ASP A 59 0.77 -2.28 7.17
C ASP A 59 0.61 -0.82 6.72
N VAL A 60 1.70 -0.15 6.32
CA VAL A 60 1.63 1.16 5.65
C VAL A 60 0.81 1.07 4.36
N LEU A 61 1.10 0.10 3.50
CA LEU A 61 0.33 -0.11 2.27
C LEU A 61 -1.14 -0.40 2.58
N TYR A 62 -1.42 -1.21 3.60
CA TYR A 62 -2.76 -1.55 4.03
C TYR A 62 -3.59 -0.30 4.34
N TYR A 63 -3.08 0.60 5.18
CA TYR A 63 -3.83 1.80 5.55
C TYR A 63 -3.90 2.84 4.43
N VAL A 64 -2.92 2.93 3.54
CA VAL A 64 -3.03 3.72 2.31
C VAL A 64 -4.21 3.23 1.45
N LEU A 65 -4.34 1.92 1.25
CA LEU A 65 -5.44 1.34 0.49
C LEU A 65 -6.80 1.51 1.19
N MET A 66 -6.84 1.42 2.53
CA MET A 66 -8.05 1.68 3.30
C MET A 66 -8.53 3.13 3.15
N ILE A 67 -7.61 4.10 3.23
CA ILE A 67 -7.93 5.51 3.01
C ILE A 67 -8.41 5.74 1.56
N ALA A 68 -7.76 5.14 0.56
CA ALA A 68 -8.23 5.25 -0.83
C ALA A 68 -9.67 4.73 -0.99
N ASN A 69 -10.01 3.61 -0.32
CA ASN A 69 -11.36 3.06 -0.32
C ASN A 69 -12.39 3.99 0.34
N THR A 70 -12.05 4.73 1.40
CA THR A 70 -13.03 5.63 2.05
C THR A 70 -13.44 6.81 1.17
N TYR A 71 -12.62 7.14 0.17
CA TYR A 71 -12.86 8.18 -0.83
C TYR A 71 -13.29 7.64 -2.19
N ASP A 72 -13.56 6.33 -2.31
CA ASP A 72 -13.90 5.65 -3.56
C ASP A 72 -12.83 5.86 -4.67
N ILE A 73 -11.56 5.99 -4.27
CA ILE A 73 -10.43 6.23 -5.17
C ILE A 73 -9.86 4.90 -5.64
N ASN A 74 -9.83 4.64 -6.95
CA ASN A 74 -9.04 3.53 -7.50
C ASN A 74 -7.55 3.94 -7.54
N LEU A 75 -6.77 3.47 -6.57
CA LEU A 75 -5.39 3.93 -6.39
C LEU A 75 -4.47 3.48 -7.53
N GLU A 76 -4.67 2.27 -8.06
CA GLU A 76 -3.89 1.77 -9.19
C GLU A 76 -4.10 2.63 -10.44
N LYS A 77 -5.36 2.97 -10.75
CA LYS A 77 -5.68 3.87 -11.85
C LYS A 77 -5.03 5.24 -11.67
N CYS A 78 -5.10 5.81 -10.45
CA CYS A 78 -4.45 7.09 -10.14
C CYS A 78 -2.93 7.02 -10.29
N PHE A 79 -2.30 5.92 -9.86
CA PHE A 79 -0.87 5.69 -10.01
C PHE A 79 -0.45 5.66 -11.48
N ARG A 80 -1.17 4.91 -12.33
CA ARG A 80 -0.91 4.83 -13.77
C ARG A 80 -1.00 6.20 -14.46
N ILE A 81 -2.06 6.97 -14.19
CA ILE A 81 -2.22 8.33 -14.70
C ILE A 81 -1.04 9.22 -14.26
N LYS A 82 -0.60 9.09 -13.00
CA LYS A 82 0.50 9.88 -12.47
C LYS A 82 1.84 9.54 -13.13
N GLU A 83 2.08 8.27 -13.42
CA GLU A 83 3.29 7.81 -14.12
C GLU A 83 3.34 8.29 -15.57
N GLU A 84 2.23 8.33 -16.29
CA GLU A 84 2.17 8.94 -17.63
C GLU A 84 2.57 10.43 -17.58
N LEU A 85 2.09 11.17 -16.58
CA LEU A 85 2.47 12.57 -16.38
C LEU A 85 3.96 12.73 -16.02
N ASN A 86 4.50 11.81 -15.20
CA ASN A 86 5.92 11.81 -14.83
C ASN A 86 6.82 11.48 -16.04
N SER A 87 6.41 10.54 -16.88
CA SER A 87 7.06 10.20 -18.15
C SER A 87 7.20 11.43 -19.04
N ILE A 88 6.12 12.21 -19.21
CA ILE A 88 6.15 13.47 -19.99
C ILE A 88 7.07 14.50 -19.32
N ARG A 89 7.00 14.64 -18.00
CA ARG A 89 7.74 15.67 -17.25
C ARG A 89 9.25 15.44 -17.24
N TYR A 90 9.68 14.18 -17.13
CA TYR A 90 11.08 13.82 -16.94
C TYR A 90 11.68 13.09 -18.16
N GLY A 91 10.90 12.85 -19.21
CA GLY A 91 11.36 12.25 -20.46
C GLY A 91 11.59 10.74 -20.38
N HIS A 92 11.01 10.04 -19.41
CA HIS A 92 11.09 8.58 -19.32
C HIS A 92 10.21 7.93 -20.39
N LYS A 93 10.73 6.96 -21.11
CA LYS A 93 9.98 6.24 -22.17
C LYS A 93 9.39 4.91 -21.71
N LEU A 94 9.89 4.37 -20.60
CA LEU A 94 9.44 3.12 -20.02
C LEU A 94 8.04 3.31 -19.44
N LYS A 95 7.10 2.47 -19.86
CA LYS A 95 5.75 2.39 -19.31
C LYS A 95 5.66 1.24 -18.33
N ILE A 96 4.68 1.33 -17.43
CA ILE A 96 4.35 0.23 -16.51
C ILE A 96 4.11 -1.06 -17.29
N ASP A 97 3.39 -0.98 -18.41
CA ASP A 97 3.03 -2.16 -19.23
C ASP A 97 4.19 -2.70 -20.08
N ASP A 98 5.33 -2.00 -20.13
CA ASP A 98 6.53 -2.50 -20.82
C ASP A 98 7.32 -3.50 -19.95
N ILE A 99 7.03 -3.55 -18.64
CA ILE A 99 7.64 -4.49 -17.70
C ILE A 99 6.73 -5.72 -17.64
N GLN A 100 7.15 -6.81 -18.29
CA GLN A 100 6.53 -8.12 -18.08
C GLN A 100 7.10 -8.72 -16.79
N GLU A 101 6.23 -9.26 -15.93
CA GLU A 101 6.70 -10.16 -14.88
C GLU A 101 7.34 -11.36 -15.58
N ASP A 102 8.63 -11.61 -15.34
CA ASP A 102 9.23 -12.91 -15.69
C ASP A 102 8.51 -13.93 -14.80
N ASP A 103 7.50 -14.61 -15.34
CA ASP A 103 6.86 -15.79 -14.75
C ASP A 103 7.83 -16.99 -14.75
N SER A 104 9.07 -16.78 -14.31
CA SER A 104 10.03 -17.85 -14.06
C SER A 104 9.84 -18.35 -12.62
N GLU A 105 8.85 -19.24 -12.46
CA GLU A 105 8.85 -20.27 -11.41
C GLU A 105 9.83 -21.40 -11.74
#